data_AF-A0A8C6JKE9-F1
#
_entry.id   AF-A0A8C6JKE9-F1
#
_cell.length_a   1.000
_cell.length_b   1.000
_cell.length_c   1.000
_cell.angle_alpha   90.00
_cell.angle_beta   90.00
_cell.angle_gamma   90.00
#
_symmetry.space_group_name_H-M   'P 1'
#
loop_
_entity.id
_entity.type
_entity.pdbx_description
1 polymer ?
#
loop_
_entity_poly.entity_id
_entity_poly.type
_entity_poly.pdbx_seq_one_letter_code
_entity_poly.pdbx_strand_id
1 'polypeptide(L)' 'YQLCKKRVLFLLKKLIFTKTLSDPRCLEPMKLGDCQDYVVKWYYNKNGNSCGQLWYGACNGSSNRSETETECQATCID' A
#
# COMPACT_ATOMS: atom_id res chain seq x y z
N TYR A 1 26.36 19.12 -16.00
CA TYR A 1 25.08 19.33 -16.71
C TYR A 1 24.35 18.02 -17.06
N GLN A 2 24.94 17.07 -17.81
CA GLN A 2 24.24 15.83 -18.21
C GLN A 2 23.88 14.87 -17.04
N LEU A 3 24.72 14.76 -16.01
CA LEU A 3 24.46 13.94 -14.82
C LEU A 3 23.25 14.45 -14.00
N CYS A 4 23.03 15.77 -13.94
CA CYS A 4 21.88 16.37 -13.26
C CYS A 4 20.57 16.06 -14.02
N LYS A 5 20.59 16.17 -15.37
CA LYS A 5 19.44 15.76 -16.20
C LYS A 5 19.08 14.29 -16.03
N LYS A 6 20.06 13.38 -15.93
CA LYS A 6 19.81 11.95 -15.65
C LYS A 6 19.19 11.73 -14.26
N ARG A 7 19.66 12.44 -13.23
CA ARG A 7 19.07 12.40 -11.87
C ARG A 7 17.63 12.93 -11.86
N VAL A 8 17.39 14.05 -12.54
CA VAL A 8 16.04 14.63 -12.68
C VAL A 8 15.13 13.67 -13.44
N LEU A 9 15.59 13.06 -14.54
CA LEU A 9 14.79 12.08 -15.29
C LEU A 9 14.52 10.80 -14.47
N PHE A 10 15.46 10.37 -13.64
CA PHE A 10 15.28 9.22 -12.73
C PHE A 10 14.27 9.54 -11.63
N LEU A 11 14.33 10.73 -11.04
CA LEU A 11 13.38 11.19 -10.03
C LEU A 11 11.98 11.41 -10.62
N LEU A 12 11.87 12.00 -11.81
CA LEU A 12 10.60 12.17 -12.51
C LEU A 12 10.01 10.83 -12.95
N LYS A 13 10.82 9.89 -13.46
CA LYS A 13 10.36 8.52 -13.73
C LYS A 13 9.89 7.81 -12.47
N LYS A 14 10.62 7.95 -11.35
CA LYS A 14 10.22 7.39 -10.06
C LYS A 14 8.88 8.00 -9.60
N LEU A 15 8.71 9.32 -9.70
CA LEU A 15 7.49 10.04 -9.35
C LEU A 15 6.29 9.67 -10.24
N ILE A 16 6.51 9.51 -11.55
CA ILE A 16 5.46 9.10 -12.52
C ILE A 16 5.09 7.62 -12.28
N PHE A 17 6.07 6.76 -12.00
CA PHE A 17 5.87 5.33 -11.72
C PHE A 17 5.16 5.09 -10.38
N THR A 18 5.38 5.95 -9.37
CA THR A 18 4.69 5.88 -8.06
C THR A 18 3.28 6.48 -8.08
N LYS A 19 2.84 7.12 -9.16
CA LYS A 19 1.58 7.89 -9.20
C LYS A 19 0.51 7.36 -10.15
N THR A 20 0.80 6.34 -10.95
CA THR A 20 -0.08 5.97 -12.09
C THR A 20 -0.50 4.51 -12.12
N LEU A 21 -0.05 3.70 -11.15
CA LEU A 21 -0.50 2.33 -11.00
C LEU A 21 -0.99 2.18 -9.57
N SER A 22 -2.30 2.02 -9.41
CA SER A 22 -2.92 1.48 -8.20
C SER A 22 -2.03 0.37 -7.68
N ASP A 23 -1.54 0.51 -6.45
CA ASP A 23 -0.49 -0.36 -5.93
C ASP A 23 -0.94 -1.83 -6.03
N PRO A 24 -0.11 -2.75 -6.55
CA PRO A 24 -0.50 -4.16 -6.68
C PRO A 24 -0.93 -4.78 -5.34
N ARG A 25 -0.50 -4.21 -4.21
CA ARG A 25 -0.94 -4.60 -2.86
C ARG A 25 -2.45 -4.43 -2.65
N CYS A 26 -3.09 -3.46 -3.30
CA CYS A 26 -4.53 -3.23 -3.21
C CYS A 26 -5.38 -4.37 -3.82
N LEU A 27 -4.78 -5.22 -4.66
CA LEU A 27 -5.45 -6.37 -5.27
C LEU A 27 -5.36 -7.64 -4.42
N GLU A 28 -4.49 -7.63 -3.40
CA GLU A 28 -4.23 -8.78 -2.55
C GLU A 28 -5.33 -8.94 -1.48
N PRO A 29 -5.83 -10.17 -1.23
CA PRO A 29 -6.82 -10.41 -0.19
C PRO A 29 -6.24 -10.16 1.20
N MET A 30 -7.06 -9.59 2.10
CA MET A 30 -6.72 -9.47 3.51
C MET A 30 -6.37 -10.84 4.11
N LYS A 31 -5.25 -10.90 4.85
CA LYS A 31 -4.82 -12.09 5.60
C LYS A 31 -4.40 -11.70 7.01
N LEU A 32 -5.04 -12.33 7.99
CA LEU A 32 -4.82 -12.12 9.43
C LEU A 32 -3.40 -12.55 9.86
N GLY A 33 -2.93 -13.69 9.34
CA GLY A 33 -1.73 -14.35 9.86
C GLY A 33 -2.04 -15.29 11.02
N ASP A 34 -1.11 -16.19 11.34
CA ASP A 34 -1.32 -17.26 12.31
C ASP A 34 -0.68 -16.98 13.69
N CYS A 35 0.07 -15.88 13.83
CA CYS A 35 0.69 -15.54 15.12
C CYS A 35 -0.26 -14.75 16.03
N GLN A 36 0.06 -14.75 17.33
CA GLN A 36 -0.85 -14.30 18.40
C GLN A 36 -0.67 -12.83 18.82
N ASP A 37 0.19 -12.08 18.12
CA ASP A 37 0.40 -10.65 18.36
C ASP A 37 -0.57 -9.83 17.50
N TYR A 38 -1.78 -9.63 18.01
CA TYR A 38 -2.83 -8.91 17.31
C TYR A 38 -2.61 -7.39 17.34
N VAL A 39 -2.39 -6.81 16.18
CA VAL A 39 -2.30 -5.35 15.98
C VAL A 39 -3.36 -4.89 14.99
N VAL A 40 -4.02 -3.76 15.27
CA VAL A 40 -4.98 -3.19 14.32
C VAL A 40 -4.21 -2.56 13.16
N LYS A 41 -4.53 -2.98 11.93
CA LYS A 41 -4.01 -2.43 10.68
C LYS A 41 -5.17 -2.11 9.74
N TRP A 42 -4.90 -1.29 8.74
CA TRP A 42 -5.87 -0.94 7.71
C TRP A 42 -5.63 -1.77 6.47
N TYR A 43 -6.69 -2.20 5.80
CA TYR A 43 -6.62 -2.91 4.51
C TYR A 43 -7.60 -2.30 3.54
N TYR A 44 -7.31 -2.41 2.25
CA TYR A 44 -8.21 -1.96 1.19
C TYR A 44 -9.20 -3.06 0.80
N ASN A 45 -10.50 -2.75 0.87
CA ASN A 45 -11.58 -3.61 0.43
C ASN A 45 -12.02 -3.21 -0.99
N LYS A 46 -11.60 -4.01 -1.98
CA LYS A 46 -11.97 -3.83 -3.39
C LYS A 46 -13.48 -3.91 -3.66
N ASN A 47 -14.24 -4.66 -2.84
CA ASN A 47 -15.68 -4.84 -3.06
C ASN A 47 -16.46 -3.59 -2.65
N GLY A 48 -16.00 -2.91 -1.60
CA GLY A 48 -16.61 -1.68 -1.09
C GLY A 48 -15.93 -0.40 -1.57
N ASN A 49 -14.83 -0.53 -2.33
CA ASN A 49 -13.92 0.56 -2.66
C ASN A 49 -13.56 1.44 -1.42
N SER A 50 -13.27 0.79 -0.30
CA SER A 50 -13.09 1.46 0.99
C SER A 50 -11.98 0.83 1.80
N CYS A 51 -11.35 1.61 2.68
CA CYS A 51 -10.38 1.10 3.65
C CYS A 51 -11.10 0.64 4.92
N GLY A 52 -10.77 -0.55 5.40
CA GLY A 52 -11.33 -1.15 6.61
C GLY A 52 -10.23 -1.51 7.62
N GLN A 53 -10.63 -1.73 8.87
CA GLN A 53 -9.72 -2.19 9.92
C GLN A 53 -9.69 -3.71 10.01
N LEU A 54 -8.51 -4.23 10.33
CA LEU A 54 -8.11 -5.63 10.32
C LEU A 54 -7.26 -5.90 11.56
N TRP A 55 -7.50 -7.03 12.24
CA TRP A 55 -6.58 -7.53 13.26
C TRP A 55 -5.45 -8.30 12.58
N TYR A 56 -4.23 -7.81 12.60
CA TYR A 56 -3.09 -8.48 12.00
C TYR A 56 -2.27 -9.18 13.09
N GLY A 57 -2.06 -10.48 12.96
CA GLY A 57 -1.32 -11.31 13.92
C GLY A 57 0.21 -11.18 13.82
N ALA A 58 0.76 -10.01 13.51
CA ALA A 58 2.19 -9.70 13.37
C ALA A 58 3.01 -10.51 12.33
N CYS A 59 2.56 -11.67 11.83
CA CYS A 59 3.27 -12.53 10.87
C CYS A 59 2.38 -13.04 9.72
N ASN A 60 2.98 -13.50 8.61
CA ASN A 60 2.28 -14.17 7.49
C ASN A 60 1.04 -13.42 6.93
N GLY A 61 1.02 -12.10 7.06
CA GLY A 61 -0.07 -11.27 6.56
C GLY A 61 0.04 -10.96 5.09
N SER A 62 -1.00 -10.30 4.59
CA SER A 62 -1.03 -9.77 3.24
C SER A 62 -0.23 -8.47 3.14
N SER A 63 0.26 -8.18 1.93
CA SER A 63 0.85 -6.88 1.60
C SER A 63 -0.19 -5.73 1.59
N ASN A 64 -1.49 -6.07 1.52
CA ASN A 64 -2.61 -5.13 1.65
C ASN A 64 -2.80 -4.68 3.10
N ARG A 65 -1.78 -4.03 3.68
CA ARG A 65 -1.83 -3.46 5.01
C ARG A 65 -1.21 -2.07 5.05
N SER A 66 -1.85 -1.17 5.76
CA SER A 66 -1.38 0.19 6.06
C SER A 66 -1.53 0.48 7.55
N GLU A 67 -0.77 1.46 8.04
CA GLU A 67 -0.84 1.85 9.45
C GLU A 67 -2.00 2.80 9.73
N THR A 68 -2.41 3.55 8.71
CA THR A 68 -3.47 4.55 8.80
C THR A 68 -4.49 4.39 7.68
N GLU A 69 -5.70 4.86 7.93
CA GLU A 69 -6.77 4.91 6.92
C GLU A 69 -6.34 5.79 5.75
N THR A 70 -5.76 6.96 6.03
CA THR A 70 -5.34 7.94 5.02
C THR A 70 -4.26 7.37 4.09
N GLU A 71 -3.32 6.58 4.63
CA GLU A 71 -2.32 5.89 3.80
C GLU A 71 -2.97 4.86 2.89
N CYS A 72 -3.91 4.06 3.41
CA CYS A 72 -4.64 3.09 2.61
C CYS A 72 -5.45 3.77 1.49
N GLN A 73 -6.16 4.85 1.82
CA GLN A 73 -6.92 5.65 0.85
C GLN A 73 -5.97 6.22 -0.21
N ALA A 74 -4.92 6.93 0.20
CA ALA A 74 -3.97 7.54 -0.74
C ALA A 74 -3.20 6.52 -1.61
N THR A 75 -3.13 5.25 -1.21
CA THR A 75 -2.42 4.19 -1.95
C THR A 75 -3.33 3.44 -2.92
N CYS A 76 -4.59 3.21 -2.52
CA CYS A 76 -5.51 2.31 -3.23
C CYS A 76 -6.76 2.99 -3.79
N ILE A 77 -7.07 4.19 -3.32
CA ILE A 77 -8.24 4.99 -3.67
C ILE A 77 -7.71 6.31 -4.23
N ASP A 78 -7.43 6.31 -5.54
CA ASP A 78 -7.17 7.55 -6.30
C ASP A 78 -8.44 8.41 -6.41
#